data_AF-A0A1K0J4F3-F1
#
_entry.id   AF-A0A1K0J4F3-F1
#
_cell.length_a   1.000
_cell.length_b   1.000
_cell.length_c   1.000
_cell.angle_alpha   90.00
_cell.angle_beta   90.00
_cell.angle_gamma   90.00
#
_symmetry.space_group_name_H-M   'P 1'
#
loop_
_entity.id
_entity.type
_entity.pdbx_description
1 polymer ?
#
loop_
_entity_poly.entity_id
_entity_poly.type
_entity_poly.pdbx_seq_one_letter_code
_entity_poly.pdbx_strand_id
1 'polypeptide(L)'
;MSDAAVSRIVKTRCALAGLEGDYSAHSLRSGFVTEAAAQQVPLAETMAMTGHASVSTVVRYFRAADARRSRAADLLAQAPQSAEGD
;
A
#
# COMPACT_ATOMS: atom_id res chain seq x y z
N MET A 1 13.63 -21.17 10.16
CA MET A 1 13.58 -19.82 10.75
C MET A 1 12.30 -19.72 11.57
N SER A 2 12.34 -19.26 12.82
CA SER A 2 11.14 -19.17 13.67
C SER A 2 10.41 -17.83 13.48
N ASP A 3 9.11 -17.80 13.76
CA ASP A 3 8.30 -16.58 13.67
C ASP A 3 8.85 -15.46 14.58
N ALA A 4 9.30 -15.81 15.79
CA ALA A 4 9.98 -14.90 16.70
C ALA A 4 11.27 -14.29 16.11
N ALA A 5 12.01 -15.05 15.29
CA ALA A 5 13.21 -14.54 14.63
C ALA A 5 12.86 -13.52 13.54
N VAL A 6 11.83 -13.79 12.73
CA VAL A 6 11.32 -12.84 11.73
C VAL A 6 10.86 -11.56 12.41
N SER A 7 10.02 -11.68 13.45
CA SER A 7 9.51 -10.53 14.21
C SER A 7 10.64 -9.66 14.76
N ARG A 8 11.68 -10.26 15.34
CA ARG A 8 12.86 -9.52 15.82
C ARG A 8 13.57 -8.75 14.71
N ILE A 9 13.74 -9.37 13.54
CA ILE A 9 14.35 -8.71 12.38
C ILE A 9 13.52 -7.50 11.95
N VAL A 10 12.20 -7.66 11.81
CA VAL A 10 11.30 -6.56 11.43
C VAL A 10 11.43 -5.40 12.41
N LYS A 11 11.28 -5.66 13.72
CA LYS A 11 11.35 -4.62 14.75
C LYS A 11 12.70 -3.90 14.76
N THR A 12 13.80 -4.65 14.62
CA THR A 12 15.15 -4.08 14.55
C THR A 12 15.29 -3.16 13.33
N ARG A 13 14.81 -3.59 12.15
CA ARG A 13 14.89 -2.79 10.92
C ARG A 13 14.01 -1.55 10.99
N CYS A 14 12.81 -1.64 11.56
CA CYS A 14 11.94 -0.48 11.79
C CYS A 14 12.59 0.55 12.71
N ALA A 15 13.20 0.10 13.83
CA ALA A 15 13.90 0.99 14.75
C ALA A 15 15.09 1.71 14.06
N LEU A 16 15.87 0.99 13.24
CA LEU A 16 16.98 1.59 12.48
C LEU A 16 16.51 2.60 11.42
N ALA A 17 15.28 2.44 10.91
CA ALA A 17 14.66 3.38 9.97
C ALA A 17 13.93 4.54 10.65
N GLY A 18 13.93 4.62 11.99
CA GLY A 18 13.21 5.66 12.74
C GLY A 18 11.68 5.54 12.65
N LEU A 19 11.17 4.34 12.37
CA LEU A 19 9.72 4.11 12.29
C LEU A 19 9.14 3.84 13.68
N GLU A 20 8.12 4.62 14.04
CA GLU A 20 7.37 4.47 15.29
C GLU A 20 6.14 3.57 15.09
N GLY A 21 5.88 2.65 16.03
CA GLY A 21 4.71 1.77 16.02
C GLY A 21 5.03 0.27 16.14
N ASP A 22 3.98 -0.56 16.18
CA ASP A 22 4.11 -2.02 16.28
C ASP A 22 4.12 -2.67 14.89
N TYR A 23 5.31 -2.81 14.33
CA TYR A 23 5.53 -3.46 13.04
C TYR A 23 5.78 -4.97 13.20
N SER A 24 5.17 -5.74 12.30
CA SER A 24 5.27 -7.19 12.23
C SER A 24 5.58 -7.67 10.81
N ALA A 25 5.85 -8.97 10.66
CA ALA A 25 5.98 -9.59 9.34
C ALA A 25 4.72 -9.41 8.48
N HIS A 26 3.54 -9.40 9.11
CA HIS A 26 2.29 -9.12 8.43
C HIS A 26 2.25 -7.70 7.88
N SER A 27 2.69 -6.71 8.68
CA SER A 27 2.77 -5.30 8.25
C SER A 27 3.64 -5.14 7.02
N LEU A 28 4.79 -5.83 6.96
CA LEU A 28 5.67 -5.80 5.78
C LEU A 28 5.01 -6.40 4.53
N ARG A 29 4.32 -7.54 4.67
CA ARG A 29 3.59 -8.15 3.55
C ARG A 29 2.49 -7.20 3.04
N SER A 30 1.69 -6.62 3.94
CA SER A 30 0.66 -5.65 3.59
C SER A 30 1.23 -4.41 2.90
N GLY A 31 2.37 -3.89 3.39
CA GLY A 31 3.10 -2.79 2.77
C GLY A 31 3.55 -3.14 1.36
N PHE A 32 4.17 -4.30 1.16
CA PHE A 32 4.59 -4.77 -0.16
C PHE A 32 3.41 -4.88 -1.14
N VAL A 33 2.28 -5.46 -0.73
CA VAL A 33 1.08 -5.56 -1.59
C VAL A 33 0.53 -4.17 -1.93
N THR A 34 0.54 -3.25 -0.96
CA THR A 34 0.10 -1.86 -1.15
C THR A 34 0.95 -1.16 -2.20
N GLU A 35 2.28 -1.29 -2.11
CA GLU A 35 3.21 -0.69 -3.06
C GLU A 35 3.12 -1.33 -4.45
N ALA A 36 3.05 -2.66 -4.54
CA ALA A 36 2.84 -3.34 -5.82
C ALA A 36 1.57 -2.87 -6.54
N ALA A 37 0.46 -2.69 -5.79
CA ALA A 37 -0.78 -2.13 -6.32
C ALA A 37 -0.63 -0.66 -6.76
N ALA A 38 0.07 0.15 -5.97
CA ALA A 38 0.37 1.54 -6.30
C ALA A 38 1.21 1.66 -7.60
N GLN A 39 2.16 0.74 -7.79
CA GLN A 39 3.02 0.66 -8.98
C GLN A 39 2.39 -0.08 -10.17
N GLN A 40 1.15 -0.54 -10.04
CA GLN A 40 0.43 -1.25 -11.11
C GLN A 40 1.12 -2.55 -11.58
N VAL A 41 1.83 -3.22 -10.68
CA VAL A 41 2.28 -4.59 -10.90
C VAL A 41 1.04 -5.47 -11.13
N PRO A 42 1.03 -6.36 -12.14
CA PRO A 42 -0.11 -7.23 -12.39
C PRO A 42 -0.59 -7.99 -11.15
N LEU A 43 -1.91 -8.13 -10.99
CA LEU A 43 -2.53 -8.79 -9.83
C LEU A 43 -2.00 -10.21 -9.63
N ALA A 44 -1.94 -11.00 -10.71
CA ALA A 44 -1.47 -12.39 -10.65
C ALA A 44 0.00 -12.49 -10.22
N GLU A 45 0.84 -11.58 -10.70
CA GLU A 45 2.25 -11.50 -10.31
C GLU A 45 2.40 -11.10 -8.83
N THR A 46 1.62 -10.11 -8.39
CA THR A 46 1.58 -9.70 -6.98
C THR A 46 1.16 -10.86 -6.07
N MET A 47 0.15 -11.64 -6.47
CA MET A 47 -0.29 -12.83 -5.74
C MET A 47 0.81 -13.90 -5.69
N ALA A 48 1.50 -14.16 -6.81
CA ALA A 48 2.59 -15.13 -6.88
C ALA A 48 3.77 -14.74 -5.97
N MET A 49 4.21 -13.48 -6.00
CA MET A 49 5.30 -12.98 -5.16
C MET A 49 4.97 -13.04 -3.66
N THR A 50 3.69 -12.86 -3.31
CA THR A 50 3.28 -12.75 -1.90
C THR A 50 2.67 -14.03 -1.34
N GLY A 51 2.41 -15.03 -2.18
CA GLY A 51 1.82 -16.32 -1.80
C GLY A 51 0.33 -16.23 -1.42
N HIS A 52 -0.41 -15.23 -1.89
CA HIS A 52 -1.84 -15.13 -1.63
C HIS A 52 -2.63 -16.09 -2.51
N ALA A 53 -3.43 -16.97 -1.90
CA ALA A 53 -4.38 -17.82 -2.61
C ALA A 53 -5.70 -17.12 -2.92
N SER A 54 -6.07 -16.11 -2.11
CA SER A 54 -7.34 -15.40 -2.24
C SER A 54 -7.19 -14.14 -3.07
N VAL A 55 -7.86 -14.12 -4.22
CA VAL A 55 -7.96 -12.94 -5.09
C VAL A 55 -8.63 -11.78 -4.35
N SER A 56 -9.71 -12.02 -3.60
CA SER A 56 -10.48 -10.97 -2.93
C SER A 56 -9.66 -10.21 -1.89
N THR A 57 -8.72 -10.90 -1.22
CA THR A 57 -7.79 -10.28 -0.26
C THR A 57 -6.88 -9.26 -0.93
N VAL A 58 -6.37 -9.57 -2.12
CA VAL A 58 -5.41 -8.72 -2.84
C VAL A 58 -6.10 -7.60 -3.61
N VAL A 59 -7.26 -7.88 -4.23
CA VAL A 59 -8.04 -6.90 -5.02
C VAL A 59 -8.38 -5.65 -4.22
N ARG A 60 -8.58 -5.75 -2.89
CA ARG A 60 -8.83 -4.58 -2.04
C ARG A 60 -7.70 -3.54 -2.13
N TYR A 61 -6.44 -3.97 -2.19
CA TYR A 61 -5.29 -3.07 -2.30
C TYR A 61 -5.25 -2.37 -3.66
N PHE A 62 -5.58 -3.09 -4.74
CA PHE A 62 -5.68 -2.54 -6.09
C PHE A 62 -6.79 -1.50 -6.20
N ARG A 63 -7.99 -1.80 -5.68
CA ARG A 63 -9.10 -0.84 -5.63
C ARG A 63 -8.73 0.44 -4.88
N ALA A 64 -8.02 0.32 -3.76
CA ALA A 64 -7.54 1.48 -3.01
C ALA A 64 -6.48 2.29 -3.78
N ALA A 65 -5.61 1.62 -4.55
CA ALA A 65 -4.66 2.29 -5.43
C ALA A 65 -5.36 3.00 -6.61
N ASP A 66 -6.34 2.34 -7.25
CA ASP A 66 -7.12 2.90 -8.36
C ASP A 66 -7.94 4.12 -7.91
N ALA A 67 -8.58 4.03 -6.75
CA ALA A 67 -9.34 5.14 -6.18
C ALA A 67 -8.47 6.40 -5.99
N ARG A 68 -7.21 6.24 -5.57
CA ARG A 68 -6.25 7.34 -5.42
C ARG A 68 -5.77 7.96 -6.74
N ARG A 69 -5.83 7.22 -7.85
CA ARG A 69 -5.40 7.68 -9.19
C ARG A 69 -6.56 8.16 -10.07
N SER A 70 -7.79 7.96 -9.62
CA SER A 70 -8.97 8.36 -10.39
C SER A 70 -9.04 9.87 -10.50
N ARG A 71 -9.38 10.38 -11.69
CA ARG A 71 -9.71 11.81 -11.89
C ARG A 71 -10.79 12.31 -10.92
N ALA A 72 -11.67 11.41 -10.47
CA ALA A 72 -12.68 11.75 -9.47
C ALA A 72 -12.09 12.18 -8.12
N ALA A 73 -10.90 11.69 -7.76
CA ALA A 73 -10.20 12.07 -6.53
C ALA A 73 -9.74 13.53 -6.56
N ASP A 74 -9.47 14.08 -7.74
CA ASP A 74 -8.97 15.46 -7.91
C ASP A 74 -10.08 16.50 -8.04
N LEU A 75 -11.36 16.09 -8.14
CA LEU A 75 -12.47 17.01 -8.41
C LEU A 75 -12.64 18.10 -7.35
N LEU A 76 -12.33 17.81 -6.09
CA LEU A 76 -12.36 18.80 -5.00
C LEU A 76 -11.12 19.72 -4.99
N ALA A 77 -10.00 19.27 -5.53
CA ALA A 77 -8.76 20.05 -5.62
C ALA A 77 -8.75 21.01 -6.83
N GLN A 78 -9.55 20.73 -7.85
CA GLN A 78 -9.65 21.51 -9.09
C GLN A 78 -10.83 22.49 -9.13
N ALA A 79 -11.37 22.89 -7.97
CA ALA A 79 -12.43 23.89 -7.93
C ALA A 79 -11.98 25.15 -8.69
N PRO A 80 -12.75 25.63 -9.70
CA PRO A 80 -12.33 26.74 -10.52
C PRO A 80 -12.13 27.97 -9.63
N GLN A 81 -10.95 28.59 -9.70
CA GLN A 81 -10.74 29.93 -9.19
C GLN A 81 -11.74 30.82 -9.93
N SER A 82 -12.75 31.29 -9.21
CA SER A 82 -13.74 32.21 -9.73
C SER A 82 -12.97 33.38 -10.36
N ALA A 83 -13.16 33.59 -11.65
CA ALA A 83 -12.69 34.77 -12.35
C ALA A 83 -13.42 35.97 -11.73
N GLU A 84 -12.77 36.59 -10.75
CA GLU A 84 -13.24 37.79 -10.08
C GLU A 84 -12.39 38.95 -10.58
N GLY A 85 -13.04 39.86 -11.32
CA GLY A 85 -12.46 41.13 -11.75
C GLY A 85 -12.66 41.44 -13.24
N ASP A 86 -13.86 41.88 -13.59
CA ASP A 86 -14.09 42.93 -14.60
C ASP A 86 -14.71 44.14 -13.87
#